data_AF-A0A1I2QTR5-F1
#
_entry.id   AF-A0A1I2QTR5-F1
#
_cell.length_a   1.000
_cell.length_b   1.000
_cell.length_c   1.000
_cell.angle_alpha   90.00
_cell.angle_beta   90.00
_cell.angle_gamma   90.00
#
_symmetry.space_group_name_H-M   'P 1'
#
loop_
_entity.id
_entity.type
_entity.pdbx_description
1 polymer ?
#
loop_
_entity_poly.entity_id
_entity_poly.type
_entity_poly.pdbx_seq_one_letter_code
_entity_poly.pdbx_strand_id
1 'polypeptide(L)'
;MKRYFTVVVAVILLFTNIITAYACDENQSNIRVREILFGDDALRYSSDENVKLLLDAMYLCCEQADNQGQNKVDQLKLKKVDSVPSISDINIKNGELIDCSHIAWDSEYLTNKKARKNRKRLLQNAVNKVFDFGLFNNWFGSETGKCNSFAALLYYSHILADYLADDPEDTETQVKGKSVSAYCGQPYIELNNNKPNFTIDQKNTKATFINYSSLDKFGRAGVVFACIGADTISNVGERKNMVKLRPSGFNLNKDNYDGIVNSQPAYVYYRCHLLAHSLGGEEQETNLVTGTNYMNNQGMKPFEDDVAKYIKSTGNHVLYRATPIFDGDNKVVSGVQIEAFSIEDAGNGICFNVYFYNVQPGININYASGENELADMIHDSEVGIPFVVNNSSESNPDLIYEVNKHLAVLFDDQKNSGIYNTMMGDINTIAYETRSIGTNGDNSASQYLKMKNYEYQYYKTLKLYVPMLLRNEEFFKSVFK
;
A
#
# COMPACT_ATOMS: atom_id res chain seq x y z
N MET A 1 48.40 -41.95 7.83
CA MET A 1 47.01 -42.43 7.95
C MET A 1 46.13 -41.26 8.40
N LYS A 2 45.09 -40.93 7.60
CA LYS A 2 43.79 -40.26 7.89
C LYS A 2 43.83 -38.92 8.69
N ARG A 3 43.48 -37.77 8.07
CA ARG A 3 42.15 -37.09 8.05
C ARG A 3 41.60 -36.91 9.49
N TYR A 4 41.23 -35.71 9.97
CA TYR A 4 40.12 -34.91 9.46
C TYR A 4 40.26 -33.40 9.75
N PHE A 5 39.89 -32.59 8.75
CA PHE A 5 39.33 -31.25 8.88
C PHE A 5 38.08 -31.32 9.76
N THR A 6 37.88 -30.35 10.66
CA THR A 6 36.52 -30.05 11.16
C THR A 6 36.31 -28.56 11.09
N VAL A 7 35.59 -28.18 10.04
CA VAL A 7 34.86 -26.94 9.88
C VAL A 7 33.84 -26.86 11.01
N VAL A 8 33.93 -25.84 11.86
CA VAL A 8 32.80 -25.49 12.75
C VAL A 8 31.81 -24.73 11.88
N VAL A 9 30.77 -25.46 11.48
CA VAL A 9 29.59 -24.96 10.78
C VAL A 9 28.91 -23.93 11.66
N ALA A 10 28.77 -22.71 11.15
CA ALA A 10 27.85 -21.72 11.67
C ALA A 10 26.42 -22.27 11.51
N VAL A 11 25.86 -22.78 12.61
CA VAL A 11 24.42 -23.02 12.73
C VAL A 11 23.79 -21.63 12.87
N ILE A 12 23.52 -20.99 11.73
CA ILE A 12 22.57 -19.89 11.68
C ILE A 12 21.22 -20.53 12.02
N LEU A 13 20.66 -20.09 13.14
CA LEU A 13 19.29 -20.38 13.54
C LEU A 13 18.36 -20.02 12.38
N LEU A 14 17.92 -21.04 11.63
CA LEU A 14 16.69 -20.99 10.86
C LEU A 14 15.55 -20.89 11.87
N PHE A 15 15.31 -19.69 12.39
CA PHE A 15 13.98 -19.34 12.84
C PHE A 15 13.14 -19.26 11.57
N THR A 16 12.48 -20.36 11.21
CA THR A 16 11.27 -20.28 10.41
C THR A 16 10.24 -19.59 11.28
N ASN A 17 10.30 -18.26 11.32
CA ASN A 17 9.16 -17.47 11.73
C ASN A 17 8.10 -17.80 10.69
N ILE A 18 7.10 -18.57 11.10
CA ILE A 18 5.82 -18.57 10.43
C ILE A 18 5.26 -17.19 10.73
N ILE A 19 5.66 -16.21 9.92
CA ILE A 19 5.01 -14.91 9.86
C ILE A 19 3.66 -15.23 9.23
N THR A 20 2.59 -15.08 10.01
CA THR A 20 1.27 -14.93 9.42
C THR A 20 1.33 -13.67 8.55
N ALA A 21 1.43 -13.88 7.24
CA ALA A 21 1.69 -12.91 6.17
C ALA A 21 0.56 -11.87 5.94
N TYR A 22 -0.09 -11.41 7.01
CA TYR A 22 -1.31 -10.60 6.94
C TYR A 22 -1.35 -9.41 7.89
N ALA A 23 -0.24 -9.07 8.55
CA ALA A 23 -0.18 -7.90 9.42
C ALA A 23 0.50 -6.75 8.68
N CYS A 24 -0.27 -5.69 8.44
CA CYS A 24 0.27 -4.38 8.09
C CYS A 24 1.25 -3.94 9.19
N ASP A 25 2.44 -3.47 8.83
CA ASP A 25 3.34 -2.92 9.84
C ASP A 25 2.75 -1.62 10.44
N GLU A 26 3.24 -1.23 11.63
CA GLU A 26 2.76 -0.03 12.33
C GLU A 26 2.85 1.23 11.45
N ASN A 27 3.88 1.35 10.62
CA ASN A 27 4.04 2.53 9.75
C ASN A 27 2.96 2.59 8.68
N GLN A 28 2.66 1.46 8.04
CA GLN A 28 1.63 1.36 7.03
C GLN A 28 0.24 1.64 7.63
N SER A 29 -0.09 1.05 8.78
CA SER A 29 -1.33 1.35 9.51
C SER A 29 -1.42 2.84 9.84
N ASN A 30 -0.34 3.41 10.39
CA ASN A 30 -0.25 4.84 10.68
C ASN A 30 -0.42 5.72 9.44
N ILE A 31 0.10 5.32 8.28
CA ILE A 31 -0.09 6.04 7.01
C ILE A 31 -1.56 6.02 6.61
N ARG A 32 -2.17 4.84 6.49
CA ARG A 32 -3.56 4.70 6.01
C ARG A 32 -4.58 5.36 6.91
N VAL A 33 -4.42 5.22 8.23
CA VAL A 33 -5.31 5.85 9.20
C VAL A 33 -5.20 7.38 9.10
N ARG A 34 -3.99 7.94 8.96
CA ARG A 34 -3.83 9.40 8.74
C ARG A 34 -4.45 9.86 7.43
N GLU A 35 -4.30 9.09 6.35
CA GLU A 35 -4.93 9.40 5.07
C GLU A 35 -6.47 9.38 5.17
N ILE A 36 -7.07 8.46 5.93
CA ILE A 36 -8.52 8.44 6.17
C ILE A 36 -8.98 9.65 6.99
N LEU A 37 -8.18 10.12 7.96
CA LEU A 37 -8.54 11.27 8.80
C LEU A 37 -8.36 12.62 8.10
N PHE A 38 -7.32 12.74 7.26
CA PHE A 38 -6.86 14.04 6.75
C PHE A 38 -6.82 14.16 5.23
N GLY A 39 -7.00 13.06 4.49
CA GLY A 39 -6.96 13.04 3.03
C GLY A 39 -5.56 13.37 2.51
N ASP A 40 -5.49 14.22 1.48
CA ASP A 40 -4.22 14.65 0.89
C ASP A 40 -3.36 15.51 1.83
N ASP A 41 -3.93 16.03 2.91
CA ASP A 41 -3.21 16.79 3.94
C ASP A 41 -2.53 15.90 5.00
N ALA A 42 -2.62 14.57 4.90
CA ALA A 42 -2.11 13.63 5.93
C ALA A 42 -0.63 13.86 6.30
N LEU A 43 0.23 14.20 5.33
CA LEU A 43 1.65 14.48 5.58
C LEU A 43 1.87 15.69 6.50
N ARG A 44 0.98 16.69 6.47
CA ARG A 44 1.05 17.87 7.35
C ARG A 44 0.95 17.49 8.82
N TYR A 45 0.24 16.42 9.13
CA TYR A 45 -0.02 15.95 10.49
C TYR A 45 0.92 14.82 10.93
N SER A 46 1.97 14.53 10.14
CA SER A 46 2.91 13.44 10.42
C SER A 46 3.66 13.58 11.75
N SER A 47 3.83 14.80 12.24
CA SER A 47 4.50 15.13 13.51
C SER A 47 3.56 15.74 14.55
N ASP A 48 2.25 15.69 14.33
CA ASP A 48 1.27 16.25 15.26
C ASP A 48 1.15 15.38 16.53
N GLU A 49 1.21 16.01 17.71
CA GLU A 49 1.21 15.27 18.98
C GLU A 49 -0.13 14.60 19.28
N ASN A 50 -1.26 15.20 18.89
CA ASN A 50 -2.58 14.63 19.10
C ASN A 50 -2.79 13.44 18.16
N VAL A 51 -2.36 13.57 16.91
CA VAL A 51 -2.37 12.44 15.96
C VAL A 51 -1.50 11.30 16.47
N LYS A 52 -0.28 11.59 16.94
CA LYS A 52 0.57 10.57 17.57
C LYS A 52 -0.09 9.90 18.77
N LEU A 53 -0.80 10.66 19.60
CA LEU A 53 -1.54 10.11 20.75
C LEU A 53 -2.64 9.12 20.32
N LEU A 54 -3.39 9.45 19.27
CA LEU A 54 -4.42 8.57 18.70
C LEU A 54 -3.80 7.29 18.13
N LEU A 55 -2.71 7.41 17.36
CA LEU A 55 -2.02 6.28 16.75
C LEU A 55 -1.34 5.38 17.78
N ASP A 56 -0.72 5.93 18.83
CA ASP A 56 -0.14 5.16 19.93
C ASP A 56 -1.22 4.36 20.69
N ALA A 57 -2.41 4.96 20.91
CA ALA A 57 -3.53 4.26 21.54
C ALA A 57 -4.15 3.21 20.62
N MET A 58 -4.22 3.47 19.31
CA MET A 58 -4.68 2.52 18.30
C MET A 58 -3.75 1.31 18.24
N TYR A 59 -2.43 1.50 18.17
CA TYR A 59 -1.45 0.42 18.24
C TYR A 59 -1.65 -0.45 19.49
N LEU A 60 -1.81 0.18 20.67
CA LEU A 60 -2.03 -0.57 21.91
C LEU A 60 -3.36 -1.32 21.95
N CYS A 61 -4.34 -0.86 21.17
CA CYS A 61 -5.64 -1.51 21.03
C CYS A 61 -5.60 -2.68 20.04
N CYS A 62 -4.91 -2.49 18.90
CA CYS A 62 -5.02 -3.36 17.74
C CYS A 62 -3.78 -4.24 17.51
N GLU A 63 -2.59 -3.70 17.70
CA GLU A 63 -1.34 -4.30 17.20
C GLU A 63 -0.44 -4.84 18.31
N GLN A 64 -0.66 -4.42 19.56
CA GLN A 64 0.19 -4.83 20.67
C GLN A 64 0.14 -6.34 20.88
N ALA A 65 1.32 -6.95 20.99
CA ALA A 65 1.49 -8.33 21.45
C ALA A 65 2.75 -8.48 22.31
N ASP A 66 2.82 -9.58 23.08
CA ASP A 66 4.02 -10.04 23.81
C ASP A 66 4.73 -8.94 24.62
N ASN A 67 3.93 -8.11 25.28
CA ASN A 67 4.28 -6.98 26.14
C ASN A 67 5.07 -5.87 25.44
N GLN A 68 5.02 -5.80 24.10
CA GLN A 68 5.57 -4.68 23.35
C GLN A 68 4.75 -3.40 23.55
N GLY A 69 5.32 -2.24 23.22
CA GLY A 69 4.60 -0.95 23.30
C GLY A 69 4.59 -0.27 24.68
N GLN A 70 5.45 -0.67 25.62
CA GLN A 70 5.56 -0.01 26.94
C GLN A 70 5.87 1.50 26.81
N ASN A 71 6.69 1.89 25.85
CA ASN A 71 6.97 3.29 25.53
C ASN A 71 5.68 4.07 25.21
N LYS A 72 4.73 3.49 24.46
CA LYS A 72 3.45 4.11 24.11
C LYS A 72 2.54 4.24 25.32
N VAL A 73 2.51 3.23 26.21
CA VAL A 73 1.83 3.31 27.51
C VAL A 73 2.37 4.49 28.33
N ASP A 74 3.68 4.65 28.39
CA ASP A 74 4.33 5.73 29.12
C ASP A 74 4.02 7.10 28.51
N GLN A 75 3.96 7.20 27.18
CA GLN A 75 3.56 8.42 26.48
C GLN A 75 2.10 8.80 26.76
N LEU A 76 1.16 7.85 26.72
CA LEU A 76 -0.26 8.11 27.04
C LEU A 76 -0.42 8.60 28.48
N LYS A 77 0.33 8.01 29.44
CA LYS A 77 0.36 8.47 30.84
C LYS A 77 0.95 9.87 30.97
N LEU A 78 2.06 10.14 30.28
CA LEU A 78 2.71 11.46 30.27
C LEU A 78 1.76 12.56 29.78
N LYS A 79 0.98 12.26 28.74
CA LYS A 79 -0.03 13.17 28.16
C LYS A 79 -1.34 13.20 28.97
N LYS A 80 -1.39 12.51 30.11
CA LYS A 80 -2.54 12.46 31.03
C LYS A 80 -3.81 11.98 30.33
N VAL A 81 -3.70 10.89 29.57
CA VAL A 81 -4.86 10.10 29.15
C VAL A 81 -5.42 9.40 30.39
N ASP A 82 -6.74 9.41 30.56
CA ASP A 82 -7.37 8.85 31.75
C ASP A 82 -7.28 7.31 31.76
N SER A 83 -7.10 6.75 32.96
CA SER A 83 -7.17 5.30 33.21
C SER A 83 -6.29 4.41 32.32
N VAL A 84 -5.10 4.89 31.91
CA VAL A 84 -4.16 4.09 31.09
C VAL A 84 -3.70 2.84 31.87
N PRO A 85 -3.97 1.61 31.36
CA PRO A 85 -3.63 0.37 32.06
C PRO A 85 -2.11 0.10 32.08
N SER A 86 -1.70 -0.93 32.82
CA SER A 86 -0.36 -1.51 32.68
C SER A 86 -0.25 -2.31 31.38
N ILE A 87 0.95 -2.49 30.83
CA ILE A 87 1.11 -3.25 29.58
C ILE A 87 0.61 -4.70 29.71
N SER A 88 0.82 -5.31 30.88
CA SER A 88 0.34 -6.67 31.18
C SER A 88 -1.18 -6.77 31.24
N ASP A 89 -1.89 -5.69 31.59
CA ASP A 89 -3.35 -5.66 31.63
C ASP A 89 -4.01 -5.59 30.25
N ILE A 90 -3.23 -5.27 29.21
CA ILE A 90 -3.65 -5.23 27.81
C ILE A 90 -2.84 -6.20 26.95
N ASN A 91 -2.03 -7.09 27.54
CA ASN A 91 -1.18 -7.98 26.77
C ASN A 91 -1.95 -9.13 26.11
N ILE A 92 -1.64 -9.40 24.85
CA ILE A 92 -2.11 -10.57 24.08
C ILE A 92 -0.89 -11.24 23.46
N LYS A 93 -0.92 -12.57 23.31
CA LYS A 93 0.16 -13.28 22.59
C LYS A 93 0.04 -13.02 21.10
N ASN A 94 1.16 -12.94 20.38
CA ASN A 94 1.13 -12.63 18.95
C ASN A 94 0.20 -13.56 18.14
N GLY A 95 0.23 -14.86 18.40
CA GLY A 95 -0.64 -15.84 17.73
C GLY A 95 -2.14 -15.77 18.10
N GLU A 96 -2.53 -14.93 19.07
CA GLU A 96 -3.92 -14.70 19.49
C GLU A 96 -4.40 -13.27 19.15
N LEU A 97 -3.57 -12.48 18.45
CA LEU A 97 -3.81 -11.06 18.22
C LEU A 97 -5.01 -10.83 17.29
N ILE A 98 -5.06 -11.52 16.15
CA ILE A 98 -6.14 -11.36 15.15
C ILE A 98 -7.51 -11.63 15.78
N ASP A 99 -7.66 -12.71 16.56
CA ASP A 99 -8.89 -13.02 17.31
C ASP A 99 -9.34 -11.89 18.25
N CYS A 100 -8.40 -11.03 18.67
CA CYS A 100 -8.58 -9.96 19.64
C CYS A 100 -8.87 -8.60 18.99
N SER A 101 -8.29 -8.32 17.83
CA SER A 101 -8.24 -6.98 17.24
C SER A 101 -8.81 -6.89 15.82
N HIS A 102 -9.26 -8.01 15.26
CA HIS A 102 -9.79 -8.05 13.90
C HIS A 102 -11.25 -8.51 13.88
N ILE A 103 -11.98 -8.38 14.98
CA ILE A 103 -13.40 -8.73 15.08
C ILE A 103 -14.28 -7.47 15.12
N ALA A 104 -15.60 -7.62 15.06
CA ALA A 104 -16.51 -6.49 15.22
C ALA A 104 -16.28 -5.77 16.57
N TRP A 105 -16.16 -4.45 16.54
CA TRP A 105 -15.88 -3.53 17.65
C TRP A 105 -16.84 -3.72 18.83
N ASP A 106 -18.10 -4.01 18.56
CA ASP A 106 -19.16 -4.20 19.55
C ASP A 106 -19.46 -5.68 19.86
N SER A 107 -18.64 -6.61 19.37
CA SER A 107 -18.82 -8.04 19.64
C SER A 107 -18.53 -8.41 21.10
N GLU A 108 -19.24 -9.43 21.59
CA GLU A 108 -18.92 -10.04 22.87
C GLU A 108 -17.64 -10.87 22.78
N TYR A 109 -16.68 -10.58 23.64
CA TYR A 109 -15.41 -11.29 23.67
C TYR A 109 -15.57 -12.70 24.26
N LEU A 110 -15.13 -13.74 23.57
CA LEU A 110 -15.15 -15.11 24.12
C LEU A 110 -13.91 -15.41 24.97
N THR A 111 -12.73 -15.02 24.48
CA THR A 111 -11.42 -15.19 25.13
C THR A 111 -10.80 -13.83 25.45
N ASN A 112 -9.81 -13.78 26.36
CA ASN A 112 -9.08 -12.56 26.74
C ASN A 112 -9.96 -11.34 27.09
N LYS A 113 -11.19 -11.58 27.60
CA LYS A 113 -12.24 -10.59 27.88
C LYS A 113 -11.73 -9.32 28.58
N LYS A 114 -10.93 -9.48 29.63
CA LYS A 114 -10.40 -8.36 30.43
C LYS A 114 -9.44 -7.49 29.61
N ALA A 115 -8.46 -8.11 28.94
CA ALA A 115 -7.48 -7.42 28.11
C ALA A 115 -8.18 -6.68 26.95
N ARG A 116 -9.12 -7.33 26.26
CA ARG A 116 -9.92 -6.73 25.17
C ARG A 116 -10.71 -5.52 25.63
N LYS A 117 -11.43 -5.62 26.76
CA LYS A 117 -12.16 -4.50 27.35
C LYS A 117 -11.23 -3.33 27.71
N ASN A 118 -10.05 -3.63 28.26
CA ASN A 118 -9.06 -2.62 28.61
C ASN A 118 -8.48 -1.91 27.37
N ARG A 119 -8.24 -2.65 26.28
CA ARG A 119 -7.79 -2.12 24.99
C ARG A 119 -8.82 -1.17 24.37
N LYS A 120 -10.08 -1.61 24.26
CA LYS A 120 -11.20 -0.78 23.77
C LYS A 120 -11.31 0.52 24.58
N ARG A 121 -11.30 0.40 25.92
CA ARG A 121 -11.38 1.57 26.81
C ARG A 121 -10.19 2.52 26.67
N LEU A 122 -8.98 1.99 26.49
CA LEU A 122 -7.78 2.80 26.30
C LEU A 122 -7.91 3.68 25.04
N LEU A 123 -8.35 3.10 23.92
CA LEU A 123 -8.54 3.84 22.68
C LEU A 123 -9.62 4.91 22.83
N GLN A 124 -10.76 4.57 23.44
CA GLN A 124 -11.83 5.53 23.72
C GLN A 124 -11.36 6.69 24.62
N ASN A 125 -10.56 6.40 25.66
CA ASN A 125 -10.03 7.43 26.55
C ASN A 125 -9.03 8.35 25.83
N ALA A 126 -8.22 7.82 24.91
CA ALA A 126 -7.32 8.64 24.08
C ALA A 126 -8.10 9.53 23.12
N VAL A 127 -9.13 9.00 22.46
CA VAL A 127 -10.05 9.77 21.62
C VAL A 127 -10.73 10.89 22.42
N ASN A 128 -11.27 10.57 23.59
CA ASN A 128 -11.88 11.58 24.46
C ASN A 128 -10.87 12.62 24.92
N LYS A 129 -9.63 12.20 25.22
CA LYS A 129 -8.55 13.11 25.60
C LYS A 129 -8.23 14.12 24.52
N VAL A 130 -8.22 13.70 23.25
CA VAL A 130 -7.88 14.57 22.12
C VAL A 130 -9.01 15.54 21.80
N PHE A 131 -10.25 15.04 21.73
CA PHE A 131 -11.38 15.80 21.21
C PHE A 131 -12.32 16.38 22.28
N ASP A 132 -12.08 16.08 23.55
CA ASP A 132 -12.87 16.52 24.70
C ASP A 132 -14.38 16.26 24.55
N PHE A 133 -14.78 15.00 24.33
CA PHE A 133 -16.20 14.63 24.31
C PHE A 133 -16.86 14.63 25.71
N GLY A 134 -16.24 15.26 26.73
CA GLY A 134 -16.83 15.52 28.04
C GLY A 134 -16.64 14.42 29.11
N LEU A 135 -16.87 14.81 30.37
CA LEU A 135 -16.57 14.02 31.58
C LEU A 135 -17.39 12.73 31.73
N PHE A 136 -18.61 12.66 31.18
CA PHE A 136 -19.43 11.44 31.25
C PHE A 136 -18.83 10.29 30.43
N ASN A 137 -18.19 10.61 29.29
CA ASN A 137 -17.45 9.64 28.50
C ASN A 137 -16.15 9.20 29.19
N ASN A 138 -15.48 10.11 29.93
CA ASN A 138 -14.28 9.79 30.72
C ASN A 138 -14.53 8.78 31.84
N TRP A 139 -15.68 8.84 32.52
CA TRP A 139 -15.92 8.00 33.70
C TRP A 139 -16.46 6.61 33.33
N PHE A 140 -17.44 6.54 32.43
CA PHE A 140 -18.19 5.31 32.18
C PHE A 140 -17.75 4.57 30.90
N GLY A 141 -16.98 5.21 30.03
CA GLY A 141 -16.76 4.74 28.67
C GLY A 141 -18.02 4.97 27.83
N SER A 142 -17.86 5.44 26.60
CA SER A 142 -18.99 5.60 25.69
C SER A 142 -19.19 4.29 24.95
N GLU A 143 -20.16 3.46 25.33
CA GLU A 143 -20.57 2.31 24.49
C GLU A 143 -21.33 2.78 23.22
N THR A 144 -21.67 4.06 23.15
CA THR A 144 -22.41 4.70 22.05
C THR A 144 -21.88 6.12 21.79
N GLY A 145 -22.35 6.79 20.73
CA GLY A 145 -22.05 8.20 20.45
C GLY A 145 -20.73 8.47 19.71
N LYS A 146 -20.44 9.76 19.47
CA LYS A 146 -19.32 10.20 18.60
C LYS A 146 -17.94 9.75 19.10
N CYS A 147 -17.71 9.72 20.41
CA CYS A 147 -16.45 9.21 20.98
C CYS A 147 -16.24 7.72 20.66
N ASN A 148 -17.27 6.88 20.87
CA ASN A 148 -17.21 5.46 20.55
C ASN A 148 -16.98 5.25 19.05
N SER A 149 -17.75 5.96 18.23
CA SER A 149 -17.69 5.79 16.78
C SER A 149 -16.41 6.32 16.17
N PHE A 150 -15.77 7.32 16.77
CA PHE A 150 -14.44 7.76 16.33
C PHE A 150 -13.37 6.72 16.71
N ALA A 151 -13.43 6.15 17.92
CA ALA A 151 -12.55 5.05 18.31
C ALA A 151 -12.72 3.81 17.40
N ALA A 152 -13.97 3.45 17.09
CA ALA A 152 -14.29 2.40 16.15
C ALA A 152 -13.78 2.70 14.73
N LEU A 153 -13.89 3.95 14.26
CA LEU A 153 -13.35 4.36 12.97
C LEU A 153 -11.82 4.16 12.92
N LEU A 154 -11.08 4.52 13.96
CA LEU A 154 -9.63 4.25 14.04
C LEU A 154 -9.33 2.75 13.99
N TYR A 155 -10.05 1.96 14.80
CA TYR A 155 -9.92 0.51 14.86
C TYR A 155 -10.18 -0.17 13.50
N TYR A 156 -11.28 0.18 12.83
CA TYR A 156 -11.60 -0.37 11.51
C TYR A 156 -10.73 0.17 10.39
N SER A 157 -10.17 1.38 10.55
CA SER A 157 -9.18 1.92 9.61
C SER A 157 -7.87 1.12 9.66
N HIS A 158 -7.49 0.61 10.83
CA HIS A 158 -6.39 -0.35 10.97
C HIS A 158 -6.70 -1.68 10.28
N ILE A 159 -7.88 -2.28 10.54
CA ILE A 159 -8.28 -3.53 9.86
C ILE A 159 -8.32 -3.35 8.34
N LEU A 160 -8.81 -2.19 7.86
CA LEU A 160 -8.77 -1.86 6.44
C LEU A 160 -7.32 -1.74 5.94
N ALA A 161 -6.41 -1.18 6.73
CA ALA A 161 -4.99 -1.14 6.35
C ALA A 161 -4.39 -2.54 6.18
N ASP A 162 -4.80 -3.52 6.98
CA ASP A 162 -4.42 -4.93 6.78
C ASP A 162 -5.00 -5.52 5.49
N TYR A 163 -6.26 -5.21 5.16
CA TYR A 163 -6.82 -5.59 3.86
C TYR A 163 -6.07 -4.97 2.68
N LEU A 164 -5.59 -3.74 2.84
CA LEU A 164 -4.81 -3.05 1.81
C LEU A 164 -3.35 -3.49 1.77
N ALA A 165 -2.85 -4.14 2.82
CA ALA A 165 -1.54 -4.76 2.80
C ALA A 165 -1.63 -5.96 1.83
N ASP A 166 -0.98 -5.81 0.68
CA ASP A 166 -0.53 -6.95 -0.11
C ASP A 166 0.92 -7.22 0.36
N ASP A 167 1.19 -8.43 0.82
CA ASP A 167 2.50 -8.94 1.28
C ASP A 167 3.63 -8.63 0.27
N PRO A 168 4.90 -8.29 0.65
CA PRO A 168 5.49 -8.08 1.98
C PRO A 168 6.07 -6.65 2.21
N GLU A 169 6.53 -6.36 3.45
CA GLU A 169 7.46 -5.26 3.80
C GLU A 169 8.63 -5.12 2.79
N ASP A 170 8.98 -6.22 2.11
CA ASP A 170 9.99 -6.29 1.03
C ASP A 170 9.72 -5.34 -0.16
N THR A 171 8.51 -4.77 -0.27
CA THR A 171 8.19 -3.76 -1.29
C THR A 171 8.43 -2.31 -0.84
N GLU A 172 8.70 -2.09 0.45
CA GLU A 172 9.20 -0.80 0.93
C GLU A 172 10.58 -0.54 0.35
N THR A 173 10.83 0.70 -0.06
CA THR A 173 12.15 1.05 -0.59
C THR A 173 12.50 2.50 -0.33
N GLN A 174 13.74 2.86 -0.65
CA GLN A 174 14.24 4.23 -0.53
C GLN A 174 14.59 4.76 -1.91
N VAL A 175 13.90 5.81 -2.34
CA VAL A 175 14.22 6.51 -3.58
C VAL A 175 14.91 7.83 -3.23
N LYS A 176 16.20 7.94 -3.53
CA LYS A 176 17.04 9.10 -3.19
C LYS A 176 16.95 9.48 -1.69
N GLY A 177 16.91 8.47 -0.82
CA GLY A 177 16.83 8.64 0.64
C GLY A 177 15.47 9.05 1.19
N LYS A 178 14.40 8.94 0.38
CA LYS A 178 13.01 9.10 0.84
C LYS A 178 12.29 7.75 0.80
N SER A 179 11.57 7.45 1.87
CA SER A 179 10.77 6.23 1.98
C SER A 179 9.68 6.23 0.93
N VAL A 180 9.59 5.12 0.21
CA VAL A 180 8.45 4.74 -0.61
C VAL A 180 7.73 3.64 0.15
N SER A 181 6.47 3.89 0.47
CA SER A 181 5.62 2.94 1.19
C SER A 181 5.45 1.64 0.41
N ALA A 182 5.15 0.56 1.12
CA ALA A 182 4.84 -0.74 0.51
C ALA A 182 3.69 -0.65 -0.53
N TYR A 183 3.67 -1.63 -1.42
CA TYR A 183 2.57 -1.82 -2.36
C TYR A 183 1.26 -2.04 -1.60
N CYS A 184 0.17 -1.46 -2.12
CA CYS A 184 -1.12 -1.42 -1.42
C CYS A 184 -2.32 -1.58 -2.38
N GLY A 185 -2.13 -2.33 -3.45
CA GLY A 185 -3.15 -2.49 -4.49
C GLY A 185 -3.06 -1.52 -5.66
N GLN A 186 -2.07 -0.61 -5.71
CA GLN A 186 -1.83 0.30 -6.85
C GLN A 186 -0.52 0.01 -7.56
N PRO A 187 -0.50 -0.02 -8.90
CA PRO A 187 0.70 -0.38 -9.66
C PRO A 187 1.83 0.63 -9.53
N TYR A 188 1.54 1.83 -9.03
CA TYR A 188 2.52 2.90 -8.85
C TYR A 188 2.11 3.90 -7.77
N ILE A 189 3.08 4.73 -7.36
CA ILE A 189 2.89 5.90 -6.49
C ILE A 189 3.62 7.12 -7.07
N GLU A 190 3.02 8.30 -6.93
CA GLU A 190 3.65 9.55 -7.32
C GLU A 190 4.74 9.95 -6.31
N LEU A 191 5.88 10.41 -6.83
CA LEU A 191 6.99 10.92 -6.04
C LEU A 191 7.11 12.42 -6.21
N ASN A 192 7.54 13.10 -5.14
CA ASN A 192 7.87 14.54 -5.20
C ASN A 192 6.72 15.40 -5.77
N ASN A 193 5.48 15.14 -5.33
CA ASN A 193 4.26 15.78 -5.83
C ASN A 193 4.13 15.69 -7.36
N ASN A 194 4.49 14.51 -7.89
CA ASN A 194 4.54 14.19 -9.31
C ASN A 194 5.48 15.10 -10.14
N LYS A 195 6.47 15.74 -9.51
CA LYS A 195 7.41 16.66 -10.20
C LYS A 195 8.77 15.99 -10.44
N PRO A 196 9.27 15.99 -11.68
CA PRO A 196 10.59 15.45 -12.00
C PRO A 196 11.71 16.38 -11.51
N ASN A 197 12.85 15.79 -11.18
CA ASN A 197 14.02 16.48 -10.66
C ASN A 197 15.12 16.63 -11.72
N PHE A 198 14.74 17.14 -12.91
CA PHE A 198 15.69 17.51 -13.97
C PHE A 198 16.31 18.88 -13.70
N THR A 199 17.61 19.03 -13.99
CA THR A 199 18.29 20.31 -13.88
C THR A 199 17.83 21.28 -14.97
N ILE A 200 18.09 22.58 -14.77
CA ILE A 200 17.79 23.61 -15.77
C ILE A 200 18.52 23.31 -17.09
N ASP A 201 19.79 22.89 -17.03
CA ASP A 201 20.57 22.55 -18.22
C ASP A 201 20.01 21.35 -18.97
N GLN A 202 19.54 20.32 -18.25
CA GLN A 202 18.84 19.19 -18.85
C GLN A 202 17.59 19.67 -19.59
N LYS A 203 16.77 20.50 -18.93
CA LYS A 203 15.53 21.08 -19.51
C LYS A 203 15.78 21.98 -20.72
N ASN A 204 17.00 22.47 -20.92
CA ASN A 204 17.38 23.28 -22.08
C ASN A 204 17.96 22.45 -23.24
N THR A 205 18.11 21.13 -23.08
CA THR A 205 18.64 20.25 -24.12
C THR A 205 17.58 19.99 -25.19
N LYS A 206 17.91 20.24 -26.46
CA LYS A 206 17.01 19.97 -27.60
C LYS A 206 17.53 18.89 -28.57
N ALA A 207 18.70 18.33 -28.28
CA ALA A 207 19.23 17.22 -29.05
C ALA A 207 18.68 15.92 -28.49
N THR A 208 18.23 15.03 -29.38
CA THR A 208 17.83 13.69 -29.00
C THR A 208 19.03 12.84 -28.63
N PHE A 209 18.86 12.01 -27.61
CA PHE A 209 19.87 11.06 -27.15
C PHE A 209 19.23 9.95 -26.33
N ILE A 210 19.91 8.81 -26.24
CA ILE A 210 19.58 7.74 -25.30
C ILE A 210 20.87 7.24 -24.68
N ASN A 211 20.97 7.34 -23.36
CA ASN A 211 22.12 6.89 -22.59
C ASN A 211 21.70 5.75 -21.66
N TYR A 212 22.34 4.60 -21.83
CA TYR A 212 22.19 3.44 -20.97
C TYR A 212 23.38 3.33 -20.03
N SER A 213 23.14 3.21 -18.73
CA SER A 213 24.20 2.90 -17.78
C SER A 213 24.76 1.50 -18.02
N SER A 214 26.04 1.30 -17.71
CA SER A 214 26.61 -0.05 -17.65
C SER A 214 25.91 -0.88 -16.59
N LEU A 215 25.91 -2.22 -16.78
CA LEU A 215 25.49 -3.14 -15.73
C LEU A 215 26.39 -2.96 -14.49
N ASP A 216 25.82 -3.10 -13.30
CA ASP A 216 26.59 -3.07 -12.07
C ASP A 216 27.30 -4.41 -11.79
N LYS A 217 27.98 -4.51 -10.64
CA LYS A 217 28.75 -5.71 -10.25
C LYS A 217 27.88 -6.98 -10.07
N PHE A 218 26.57 -6.84 -9.96
CA PHE A 218 25.61 -7.94 -9.85
C PHE A 218 24.92 -8.25 -11.19
N GLY A 219 25.33 -7.58 -12.28
CA GLY A 219 24.72 -7.72 -13.61
C GLY A 219 23.39 -6.99 -13.73
N ARG A 220 23.11 -6.01 -12.87
CA ARG A 220 21.83 -5.28 -12.83
C ARG A 220 21.88 -4.08 -13.76
N ALA A 221 20.79 -3.83 -14.49
CA ALA A 221 20.65 -2.64 -15.32
C ALA A 221 20.68 -1.37 -14.45
N GLY A 222 21.31 -0.31 -14.95
CA GLY A 222 21.36 0.98 -14.29
C GLY A 222 20.37 1.98 -14.89
N VAL A 223 20.59 3.27 -14.66
CA VAL A 223 19.73 4.35 -15.13
C VAL A 223 19.74 4.41 -16.66
N VAL A 224 18.56 4.62 -17.26
CA VAL A 224 18.39 5.03 -18.65
C VAL A 224 17.95 6.49 -18.68
N PHE A 225 18.69 7.33 -19.38
CA PHE A 225 18.39 8.75 -19.53
C PHE A 225 18.33 9.13 -21.00
N ALA A 226 17.24 9.76 -21.41
CA ALA A 226 16.98 10.08 -22.80
C ALA A 226 16.35 11.46 -22.97
N CYS A 227 16.58 12.06 -24.13
CA CYS A 227 15.75 13.12 -24.70
C CYS A 227 15.14 12.54 -25.98
N ILE A 228 13.83 12.34 -25.96
CA ILE A 228 13.11 11.61 -26.99
C ILE A 228 12.37 12.63 -27.85
N GLY A 229 12.58 12.57 -29.16
CA GLY A 229 11.92 13.45 -30.14
C GLY A 229 11.22 12.65 -31.24
N ALA A 230 10.61 13.37 -32.18
CA ALA A 230 9.92 12.76 -33.32
C ALA A 230 10.85 11.89 -34.17
N ASP A 231 12.10 12.32 -34.36
CA ASP A 231 13.17 11.57 -35.02
C ASP A 231 13.50 10.27 -34.28
N THR A 232 13.51 10.27 -32.95
CA THR A 232 13.73 9.06 -32.15
C THR A 232 12.62 8.03 -32.42
N ILE A 233 11.36 8.47 -32.36
CA ILE A 233 10.19 7.60 -32.60
C ILE A 233 10.13 7.14 -34.06
N SER A 234 10.44 8.00 -35.03
CA SER A 234 10.42 7.64 -36.46
C SER A 234 11.47 6.61 -36.84
N ASN A 235 12.55 6.50 -36.07
CA ASN A 235 13.62 5.53 -36.28
C ASN A 235 13.38 4.18 -35.57
N VAL A 236 12.27 4.02 -34.86
CA VAL A 236 11.90 2.75 -34.21
C VAL A 236 11.61 1.69 -35.27
N GLY A 237 12.45 0.66 -35.33
CA GLY A 237 12.31 -0.48 -36.24
C GLY A 237 11.53 -1.66 -35.66
N GLU A 238 11.68 -2.82 -36.30
CA GLU A 238 11.15 -4.09 -35.78
C GLU A 238 11.84 -4.49 -34.45
N ARG A 239 11.07 -5.11 -33.56
CA ARG A 239 11.61 -5.61 -32.28
C ARG A 239 12.58 -6.76 -32.50
N LYS A 240 13.74 -6.69 -31.84
CA LYS A 240 14.71 -7.80 -31.85
C LYS A 240 14.20 -8.96 -30.99
N ASN A 241 14.65 -10.17 -31.30
CA ASN A 241 14.32 -11.34 -30.49
C ASN A 241 15.06 -11.30 -29.13
N MET A 242 14.29 -11.24 -28.04
CA MET A 242 14.82 -11.12 -26.68
C MET A 242 14.96 -12.46 -25.94
N VAL A 243 14.62 -13.60 -26.57
CA VAL A 243 14.55 -14.92 -25.90
C VAL A 243 15.88 -15.33 -25.26
N LYS A 244 17.02 -14.78 -25.68
CA LYS A 244 18.35 -15.05 -25.08
C LYS A 244 18.77 -14.06 -24.00
N LEU A 245 18.18 -12.87 -23.94
CA LEU A 245 18.52 -11.86 -22.94
C LEU A 245 18.01 -12.30 -21.56
N ARG A 246 18.84 -12.21 -20.53
CA ARG A 246 18.50 -12.62 -19.16
C ARG A 246 18.90 -11.48 -18.23
N PRO A 247 18.00 -10.50 -17.96
CA PRO A 247 18.28 -9.51 -16.93
C PRO A 247 18.55 -10.19 -15.58
N SER A 248 19.17 -9.46 -14.65
CA SER A 248 19.47 -9.98 -13.32
C SER A 248 18.22 -10.58 -12.64
N GLY A 249 18.39 -11.75 -12.03
CA GLY A 249 17.30 -12.44 -11.33
C GLY A 249 16.22 -13.05 -12.24
N PHE A 250 16.41 -13.07 -13.56
CA PHE A 250 15.38 -13.57 -14.47
C PHE A 250 15.17 -15.07 -14.31
N ASN A 251 14.05 -15.44 -13.69
CA ASN A 251 13.64 -16.82 -13.48
C ASN A 251 12.39 -17.14 -14.30
N LEU A 252 12.53 -18.02 -15.28
CA LEU A 252 11.39 -18.57 -16.00
C LEU A 252 10.87 -19.76 -15.20
N ASN A 253 10.23 -19.52 -14.06
CA ASN A 253 9.42 -20.55 -13.45
C ASN A 253 8.29 -20.89 -14.44
N LYS A 254 8.04 -22.18 -14.66
CA LYS A 254 7.05 -22.69 -15.62
C LYS A 254 5.74 -23.07 -14.95
N ASP A 255 5.64 -22.86 -13.63
CA ASP A 255 4.40 -23.04 -12.90
C ASP A 255 3.32 -22.15 -13.53
N ASN A 256 2.14 -22.73 -13.72
CA ASN A 256 1.08 -22.11 -14.49
C ASN A 256 0.20 -21.25 -13.56
N TYR A 257 0.37 -19.93 -13.61
CA TYR A 257 -0.40 -18.95 -12.83
C TYR A 257 -1.67 -18.51 -13.55
N ASP A 258 -2.36 -19.48 -14.19
CA ASP A 258 -3.57 -19.23 -14.97
C ASP A 258 -4.63 -18.51 -14.13
N GLY A 259 -5.16 -17.42 -14.68
CA GLY A 259 -6.15 -16.57 -14.03
C GLY A 259 -5.58 -15.47 -13.12
N ILE A 260 -4.32 -15.58 -12.66
CA ILE A 260 -3.64 -14.53 -11.87
C ILE A 260 -2.86 -13.61 -12.80
N VAL A 261 -2.09 -14.23 -13.70
CA VAL A 261 -1.33 -13.51 -14.72
C VAL A 261 -2.14 -13.54 -16.01
N ASN A 262 -2.58 -12.36 -16.44
CA ASN A 262 -3.36 -12.17 -17.67
C ASN A 262 -2.45 -12.19 -18.91
N SER A 263 -1.69 -13.27 -19.10
CA SER A 263 -0.89 -13.53 -20.29
C SER A 263 -0.97 -14.99 -20.70
N GLN A 264 -0.63 -15.27 -21.97
CA GLN A 264 -0.59 -16.63 -22.49
C GLN A 264 0.78 -16.88 -23.15
N PRO A 265 1.66 -17.70 -22.53
CA PRO A 265 1.52 -18.37 -21.22
C PRO A 265 1.51 -17.39 -20.02
N ALA A 266 0.99 -17.83 -18.87
CA ALA A 266 0.85 -17.05 -17.63
C ALA A 266 2.18 -16.78 -16.90
N TYR A 267 3.16 -16.18 -17.59
CA TYR A 267 4.47 -15.87 -17.03
C TYR A 267 4.45 -14.62 -16.15
N VAL A 268 4.83 -14.78 -14.88
CA VAL A 268 5.00 -13.65 -13.94
C VAL A 268 6.00 -12.64 -14.51
N TYR A 269 7.18 -13.09 -14.92
CA TYR A 269 8.24 -12.18 -15.38
C TYR A 269 8.28 -11.96 -16.88
N TYR A 270 8.50 -10.70 -17.21
CA TYR A 270 8.81 -10.15 -18.51
C TYR A 270 10.22 -9.57 -18.51
N ARG A 271 10.77 -9.41 -19.71
CA ARG A 271 11.95 -8.58 -19.94
C ARG A 271 11.45 -7.15 -20.09
N CYS A 272 11.24 -6.51 -18.95
CA CYS A 272 10.66 -5.17 -18.88
C CYS A 272 11.71 -4.15 -19.29
N HIS A 273 11.35 -3.25 -20.22
CA HIS A 273 12.25 -2.22 -20.68
C HIS A 273 12.22 -1.02 -19.74
N LEU A 274 13.39 -0.43 -19.45
CA LEU A 274 13.46 0.83 -18.72
C LEU A 274 13.06 2.01 -19.63
N LEU A 275 13.47 1.96 -20.89
CA LEU A 275 12.91 2.79 -21.97
C LEU A 275 12.22 1.87 -22.98
N ALA A 276 10.91 2.03 -23.15
CA ALA A 276 10.13 1.23 -24.08
C ALA A 276 10.67 1.27 -25.52
N HIS A 277 10.53 0.15 -26.23
CA HIS A 277 10.82 0.06 -27.66
C HIS A 277 10.10 1.14 -28.48
N SER A 278 8.84 1.44 -28.14
CA SER A 278 8.03 2.48 -28.80
C SER A 278 8.60 3.89 -28.64
N LEU A 279 9.52 4.08 -27.70
CA LEU A 279 10.22 5.33 -27.40
C LEU A 279 11.69 5.31 -27.86
N GLY A 280 12.11 4.31 -28.65
CA GLY A 280 13.49 4.16 -29.13
C GLY A 280 14.40 3.33 -28.25
N GLY A 281 13.88 2.70 -27.19
CA GLY A 281 14.67 1.81 -26.35
C GLY A 281 15.08 0.53 -27.07
N GLU A 282 16.34 0.12 -26.88
CA GLU A 282 16.90 -1.07 -27.53
C GLU A 282 16.70 -2.33 -26.69
N GLU A 283 16.55 -3.49 -27.35
CA GLU A 283 16.55 -4.80 -26.68
C GLU A 283 17.97 -5.23 -26.26
N GLN A 284 18.41 -4.74 -25.11
CA GLN A 284 19.73 -5.06 -24.54
C GLN A 284 19.69 -5.13 -23.01
N GLU A 285 20.62 -5.86 -22.40
CA GLU A 285 20.61 -6.11 -20.95
C GLU A 285 20.69 -4.83 -20.10
N THR A 286 21.36 -3.79 -20.60
CA THR A 286 21.44 -2.47 -19.93
C THR A 286 20.15 -1.66 -19.96
N ASN A 287 19.14 -2.11 -20.73
CA ASN A 287 17.81 -1.51 -20.80
C ASN A 287 16.72 -2.43 -20.22
N LEU A 288 17.08 -3.60 -19.68
CA LEU A 288 16.11 -4.61 -19.26
C LEU A 288 16.24 -4.95 -17.79
N VAL A 289 15.09 -5.07 -17.13
CA VAL A 289 14.98 -5.62 -15.78
C VAL A 289 14.04 -6.82 -15.77
N THR A 290 14.21 -7.70 -14.79
CA THR A 290 13.24 -8.75 -14.47
C THR A 290 12.02 -8.07 -13.85
N GLY A 291 11.01 -7.80 -14.67
CA GLY A 291 9.80 -7.08 -14.25
C GLY A 291 8.56 -7.96 -14.35
N THR A 292 7.56 -7.77 -13.49
CA THR A 292 6.30 -8.52 -13.57
C THR A 292 5.44 -8.08 -14.76
N ASN A 293 4.51 -8.95 -15.19
CA ASN A 293 3.47 -8.57 -16.17
C ASN A 293 2.70 -7.34 -15.68
N TYR A 294 2.32 -7.33 -14.40
CA TYR A 294 1.57 -6.25 -13.77
C TYR A 294 2.32 -4.91 -13.81
N MET A 295 3.59 -4.86 -13.37
CA MET A 295 4.39 -3.63 -13.47
C MET A 295 4.53 -3.16 -14.92
N ASN A 296 4.82 -4.08 -15.84
CA ASN A 296 5.07 -3.76 -17.23
C ASN A 296 3.80 -3.21 -17.93
N ASN A 297 2.65 -3.87 -17.75
CA ASN A 297 1.45 -3.59 -18.53
C ASN A 297 0.45 -2.67 -17.81
N GLN A 298 0.25 -2.83 -16.51
CA GLN A 298 -0.69 -2.02 -15.72
C GLN A 298 0.00 -0.80 -15.09
N GLY A 299 1.30 -0.89 -14.82
CA GLY A 299 2.11 0.21 -14.30
C GLY A 299 2.66 1.12 -15.38
N MET A 300 3.76 0.71 -16.01
CA MET A 300 4.59 1.59 -16.85
C MET A 300 3.95 1.93 -18.19
N LYS A 301 3.36 0.94 -18.87
CA LYS A 301 2.86 1.07 -20.25
C LYS A 301 1.92 2.27 -20.49
N PRO A 302 0.91 2.57 -19.64
CA PRO A 302 0.05 3.74 -19.85
C PRO A 302 0.83 5.06 -19.94
N PHE A 303 1.84 5.26 -19.08
CA PHE A 303 2.68 6.46 -19.08
C PHE A 303 3.58 6.52 -20.33
N GLU A 304 4.14 5.38 -20.73
CA GLU A 304 4.96 5.28 -21.94
C GLU A 304 4.13 5.59 -23.20
N ASP A 305 2.89 5.11 -23.26
CA ASP A 305 1.96 5.39 -24.36
C ASP A 305 1.59 6.88 -24.42
N ASP A 306 1.38 7.53 -23.26
CA ASP A 306 1.10 8.97 -23.19
C ASP A 306 2.30 9.82 -23.67
N VAL A 307 3.52 9.45 -23.27
CA VAL A 307 4.75 10.08 -23.78
C VAL A 307 4.86 9.91 -25.30
N ALA A 308 4.66 8.69 -25.81
CA ALA A 308 4.74 8.42 -27.24
C ALA A 308 3.67 9.21 -28.02
N LYS A 309 2.45 9.27 -27.50
CA LYS A 309 1.33 10.01 -28.10
C LYS A 309 1.62 11.51 -28.13
N TYR A 310 2.14 12.07 -27.05
CA TYR A 310 2.52 13.49 -26.96
C TYR A 310 3.57 13.86 -28.00
N ILE A 311 4.65 13.09 -28.11
CA ILE A 311 5.72 13.35 -29.08
C ILE A 311 5.17 13.26 -30.51
N LYS A 312 4.36 12.24 -30.81
CA LYS A 312 3.77 12.07 -32.15
C LYS A 312 2.81 13.18 -32.53
N SER A 313 2.04 13.73 -31.59
CA SER A 313 1.03 14.75 -31.89
C SER A 313 1.60 16.16 -31.97
N THR A 314 2.68 16.44 -31.24
CA THR A 314 3.25 17.79 -31.14
C THR A 314 4.56 17.97 -31.91
N GLY A 315 5.33 16.89 -32.08
CA GLY A 315 6.72 16.97 -32.54
C GLY A 315 7.70 17.48 -31.48
N ASN A 316 7.25 17.70 -30.24
CA ASN A 316 8.06 18.18 -29.12
C ASN A 316 8.95 17.08 -28.54
N HIS A 317 9.87 17.48 -27.68
CA HIS A 317 10.80 16.60 -26.99
C HIS A 317 10.35 16.31 -25.55
N VAL A 318 10.64 15.08 -25.10
CA VAL A 318 10.45 14.66 -23.72
C VAL A 318 11.78 14.19 -23.14
N LEU A 319 12.22 14.85 -22.07
CA LEU A 319 13.25 14.29 -21.18
C LEU A 319 12.65 13.14 -20.41
N TYR A 320 13.36 12.02 -20.38
CA TYR A 320 12.90 10.79 -19.77
C TYR A 320 14.05 10.14 -18.99
N ARG A 321 13.81 9.78 -17.74
CA ARG A 321 14.79 9.07 -16.91
C ARG A 321 14.11 7.92 -16.18
N ALA A 322 14.49 6.69 -16.53
CA ALA A 322 14.10 5.48 -15.80
C ALA A 322 15.25 5.02 -14.91
N THR A 323 14.97 4.89 -13.62
CA THR A 323 15.92 4.48 -12.58
C THR A 323 15.40 3.20 -11.92
N PRO A 324 15.99 2.04 -12.20
CA PRO A 324 15.64 0.81 -11.49
C PRO A 324 16.12 0.91 -10.04
N ILE A 325 15.25 0.51 -9.11
CA ILE A 325 15.52 0.55 -7.67
C ILE A 325 15.66 -0.89 -7.17
N PHE A 326 16.81 -1.20 -6.57
CA PHE A 326 17.07 -2.50 -5.95
C PHE A 326 17.24 -2.28 -4.45
N ASP A 327 16.67 -3.17 -3.65
CA ASP A 327 17.01 -3.22 -2.23
C ASP A 327 18.27 -4.06 -2.02
N GLY A 328 19.26 -3.45 -1.36
CA GLY A 328 20.58 -4.05 -1.13
C GLY A 328 21.19 -4.76 -2.35
N ASP A 329 21.48 -6.04 -2.17
CA ASP A 329 22.10 -6.91 -3.16
C ASP A 329 21.08 -7.72 -3.99
N ASN A 330 19.78 -7.38 -3.90
CA ASN A 330 18.73 -8.08 -4.65
C ASN A 330 18.98 -8.00 -6.15
N LYS A 331 18.68 -9.11 -6.84
CA LYS A 331 18.87 -9.24 -8.29
C LYS A 331 17.65 -8.82 -9.08
N VAL A 332 16.47 -8.96 -8.50
CA VAL A 332 15.21 -8.45 -9.06
C VAL A 332 14.97 -7.05 -8.52
N VAL A 333 14.51 -6.17 -9.39
CA VAL A 333 14.23 -4.77 -9.07
C VAL A 333 13.00 -4.73 -8.14
N SER A 334 12.99 -3.90 -7.10
CA SER A 334 11.79 -3.67 -6.27
C SER A 334 10.74 -2.85 -7.02
N GLY A 335 11.20 -2.01 -7.95
CA GLY A 335 10.40 -1.17 -8.80
C GLY A 335 11.23 -0.20 -9.62
N VAL A 336 10.58 0.54 -10.53
CA VAL A 336 11.26 1.51 -11.41
C VAL A 336 10.73 2.90 -11.11
N GLN A 337 11.62 3.86 -10.82
CA GLN A 337 11.26 5.27 -10.84
C GLN A 337 11.36 5.80 -12.28
N ILE A 338 10.32 6.46 -12.78
CA ILE A 338 10.35 7.16 -14.07
C ILE A 338 10.03 8.64 -13.85
N GLU A 339 10.92 9.49 -14.36
CA GLU A 339 10.75 10.94 -14.43
C GLU A 339 10.58 11.33 -15.91
N ALA A 340 9.56 12.12 -16.23
CA ALA A 340 9.37 12.64 -17.60
C ALA A 340 8.97 14.12 -17.61
N PHE A 341 9.51 14.88 -18.57
CA PHE A 341 9.27 16.32 -18.72
C PHE A 341 9.31 16.73 -20.19
N SER A 342 8.21 17.30 -20.66
CA SER A 342 8.10 17.91 -22.00
C SER A 342 8.80 19.26 -22.04
N ILE A 343 9.67 19.47 -23.03
CA ILE A 343 10.64 20.57 -23.01
C ILE A 343 10.03 21.87 -23.54
N GLU A 344 9.46 21.84 -24.74
CA GLU A 344 9.00 23.03 -25.47
C GLU A 344 7.82 23.75 -24.80
N ASP A 345 6.96 23.01 -24.09
CA ASP A 345 5.81 23.55 -23.38
C ASP A 345 6.03 23.64 -21.85
N ALA A 346 7.29 23.50 -21.42
CA ALA A 346 7.71 23.58 -20.02
C ALA A 346 6.96 22.62 -19.08
N GLY A 347 6.61 21.42 -19.56
CA GLY A 347 5.96 20.38 -18.76
C GLY A 347 4.44 20.43 -18.81
N ASN A 348 3.84 21.26 -19.66
CA ASN A 348 2.38 21.37 -19.75
C ASN A 348 1.74 20.10 -20.33
N GLY A 349 2.42 19.40 -21.24
CA GLY A 349 1.91 18.15 -21.83
C GLY A 349 2.28 16.91 -21.03
N ILE A 350 3.56 16.74 -20.75
CA ILE A 350 4.14 15.64 -19.96
C ILE A 350 4.95 16.22 -18.81
N CYS A 351 4.57 15.90 -17.57
CA CYS A 351 5.33 16.21 -16.37
C CYS A 351 4.96 15.22 -15.28
N PHE A 352 5.83 14.24 -15.00
CA PHE A 352 5.58 13.27 -13.95
C PHE A 352 6.88 12.75 -13.30
N ASN A 353 6.73 12.22 -12.09
CA ASN A 353 7.75 11.50 -11.35
C ASN A 353 7.06 10.41 -10.53
N VAL A 354 7.21 9.16 -10.96
CA VAL A 354 6.38 8.04 -10.49
C VAL A 354 7.26 6.82 -10.22
N TYR A 355 6.98 6.11 -9.12
CA TYR A 355 7.58 4.81 -8.82
C TYR A 355 6.59 3.70 -9.13
N PHE A 356 6.97 2.75 -9.97
CA PHE A 356 6.18 1.60 -10.38
C PHE A 356 6.64 0.37 -9.60
N TYR A 357 5.72 -0.27 -8.87
CA TYR A 357 6.01 -1.42 -8.04
C TYR A 357 6.24 -2.68 -8.90
N ASN A 358 7.33 -3.41 -8.66
CA ASN A 358 7.60 -4.68 -9.34
C ASN A 358 6.92 -5.87 -8.64
N VAL A 359 5.61 -5.77 -8.47
CA VAL A 359 4.78 -6.79 -7.81
C VAL A 359 3.90 -7.49 -8.83
N GLN A 360 3.39 -8.68 -8.48
CA GLN A 360 2.32 -9.34 -9.22
C GLN A 360 1.28 -9.76 -8.17
N PRO A 361 0.10 -9.13 -8.12
CA PRO A 361 -0.89 -9.47 -7.11
C PRO A 361 -1.24 -10.97 -7.17
N GLY A 362 -1.29 -11.61 -5.99
CA GLY A 362 -1.49 -13.06 -5.85
C GLY A 362 -0.21 -13.90 -6.01
N ILE A 363 0.97 -13.29 -6.13
CA ILE A 363 2.26 -13.97 -6.29
C ILE A 363 3.28 -13.40 -5.31
N ASN A 364 3.89 -14.27 -4.51
CA ASN A 364 5.04 -13.94 -3.67
C ASN A 364 6.32 -13.98 -4.50
N ILE A 365 7.15 -12.94 -4.38
CA ILE A 365 8.40 -12.79 -5.14
C ILE A 365 9.58 -12.73 -4.18
N ASN A 366 10.54 -13.63 -4.36
CA ASN A 366 11.85 -13.50 -3.73
C ASN A 366 12.73 -12.57 -4.58
N TYR A 367 12.89 -11.32 -4.17
CA TYR A 367 13.67 -10.33 -4.94
C TYR A 367 15.17 -10.62 -5.00
N ALA A 368 15.71 -11.39 -4.05
CA ALA A 368 17.11 -11.78 -4.02
C ALA A 368 17.45 -12.80 -5.12
N SER A 369 16.58 -13.80 -5.32
CA SER A 369 16.81 -14.92 -6.25
C SER A 369 16.02 -14.82 -7.56
N GLY A 370 14.85 -14.17 -7.53
CA GLY A 370 13.83 -14.18 -8.57
C GLY A 370 12.91 -15.40 -8.52
N GLU A 371 12.99 -16.25 -7.49
CA GLU A 371 11.96 -17.28 -7.26
C GLU A 371 10.60 -16.63 -6.96
N ASN A 372 9.54 -17.34 -7.32
CA ASN A 372 8.18 -16.88 -7.15
C ASN A 372 7.25 -18.07 -6.92
N GLU A 373 6.21 -17.84 -6.13
CA GLU A 373 5.18 -18.82 -5.78
C GLU A 373 3.83 -18.14 -5.65
N LEU A 374 2.75 -18.93 -5.70
CA LEU A 374 1.42 -18.40 -5.38
C LEU A 374 1.46 -17.82 -3.98
N ALA A 375 0.98 -16.58 -3.83
CA ALA A 375 0.59 -16.12 -2.51
C ALA A 375 -0.51 -17.07 -2.00
N ASP A 376 -0.63 -17.26 -0.68
CA ASP A 376 -1.75 -18.04 -0.12
C ASP A 376 -3.06 -17.29 -0.42
N MET A 377 -3.63 -17.52 -1.61
CA MET A 377 -4.77 -16.78 -2.18
C MET A 377 -6.10 -17.06 -1.47
N ILE A 378 -6.08 -17.87 -0.41
CA ILE A 378 -7.30 -18.36 0.20
C ILE A 378 -7.68 -17.41 1.33
N HIS A 379 -8.85 -16.80 1.14
CA HIS A 379 -9.78 -16.24 2.12
C HIS A 379 -10.11 -17.15 3.33
N ASP A 380 -9.18 -17.98 3.80
CA ASP A 380 -9.37 -18.97 4.86
C ASP A 380 -8.76 -18.54 6.20
N SER A 381 -8.50 -17.23 6.41
CA SER A 381 -8.48 -16.76 7.80
C SER A 381 -9.92 -16.56 8.27
N GLU A 382 -10.50 -17.61 8.85
CA GLU A 382 -11.71 -17.55 9.71
C GLU A 382 -11.51 -16.67 10.97
N VAL A 383 -10.48 -15.82 11.01
CA VAL A 383 -9.92 -15.26 12.25
C VAL A 383 -10.31 -13.78 12.44
N GLY A 384 -10.97 -13.15 11.46
CA GLY A 384 -11.38 -11.75 11.52
C GLY A 384 -12.73 -11.42 10.85
N ILE A 385 -13.17 -10.17 10.99
CA ILE A 385 -14.37 -9.62 10.37
C ILE A 385 -14.15 -9.58 8.86
N PRO A 386 -14.98 -10.25 8.06
CA PRO A 386 -14.80 -10.29 6.61
C PRO A 386 -14.96 -8.89 5.99
N PHE A 387 -14.27 -8.62 4.88
CA PHE A 387 -14.41 -7.35 4.15
C PHE A 387 -15.84 -7.12 3.67
N VAL A 388 -16.44 -8.14 3.03
CA VAL A 388 -17.85 -8.16 2.62
C VAL A 388 -18.45 -9.55 2.79
N VAL A 389 -19.73 -9.61 3.19
CA VAL A 389 -20.54 -10.84 3.14
C VAL A 389 -21.83 -10.59 2.37
N ASN A 390 -22.45 -11.66 1.84
CA ASN A 390 -23.68 -11.56 1.05
C ASN A 390 -24.86 -10.94 1.82
N ASN A 391 -24.98 -11.26 3.12
CA ASN A 391 -26.08 -10.80 3.98
C ASN A 391 -25.51 -10.23 5.29
N SER A 392 -24.96 -9.02 5.21
CA SER A 392 -24.38 -8.34 6.37
C SER A 392 -25.47 -7.89 7.35
N SER A 393 -25.28 -8.13 8.64
CA SER A 393 -26.19 -7.71 9.71
C SER A 393 -25.45 -7.58 11.05
N GLU A 394 -26.12 -7.11 12.11
CA GLU A 394 -25.52 -7.09 13.47
C GLU A 394 -25.04 -8.46 13.94
N SER A 395 -25.72 -9.54 13.55
CA SER A 395 -25.37 -10.92 13.91
C SER A 395 -24.38 -11.57 12.95
N ASN A 396 -24.11 -10.95 11.81
CA ASN A 396 -23.20 -11.41 10.77
C ASN A 396 -22.53 -10.20 10.08
N PRO A 397 -21.73 -9.41 10.82
CA PRO A 397 -21.20 -8.15 10.30
C PRO A 397 -20.05 -8.40 9.33
N ASP A 398 -19.93 -7.51 8.34
CA ASP A 398 -18.71 -7.31 7.57
C ASP A 398 -18.11 -5.93 7.88
N LEU A 399 -16.88 -5.68 7.42
CA LEU A 399 -16.15 -4.44 7.68
C LEU A 399 -16.93 -3.23 7.18
N ILE A 400 -17.49 -3.31 5.96
CA ILE A 400 -18.25 -2.21 5.36
C ILE A 400 -19.49 -1.88 6.22
N TYR A 401 -20.22 -2.90 6.69
CA TYR A 401 -21.37 -2.74 7.56
C TYR A 401 -21.02 -2.02 8.86
N GLU A 402 -19.97 -2.46 9.53
CA GLU A 402 -19.55 -1.89 10.81
C GLU A 402 -19.03 -0.46 10.69
N VAL A 403 -18.22 -0.17 9.67
CA VAL A 403 -17.76 1.20 9.41
C VAL A 403 -18.96 2.10 9.11
N ASN A 404 -19.90 1.68 8.26
CA ASN A 404 -21.10 2.46 7.93
C ASN A 404 -21.95 2.79 9.16
N LYS A 405 -22.12 1.84 10.07
CA LYS A 405 -22.80 2.03 11.35
C LYS A 405 -22.16 3.17 12.16
N HIS A 406 -20.82 3.21 12.24
CA HIS A 406 -20.12 4.25 13.00
C HIS A 406 -20.04 5.60 12.27
N LEU A 407 -19.89 5.62 10.94
CA LEU A 407 -19.97 6.84 10.12
C LEU A 407 -21.33 7.53 10.29
N ALA A 408 -22.42 6.76 10.34
CA ALA A 408 -23.77 7.29 10.56
C ALA A 408 -23.95 7.97 11.92
N VAL A 409 -23.19 7.56 12.94
CA VAL A 409 -23.20 8.21 14.26
C VAL A 409 -22.27 9.42 14.30
N LEU A 410 -21.09 9.33 13.67
CA LEU A 410 -20.13 10.43 13.60
C LEU A 410 -20.70 11.65 12.88
N PHE A 411 -21.41 11.40 11.78
CA PHE A 411 -21.90 12.43 10.86
C PHE A 411 -23.42 12.57 10.90
N ASP A 412 -24.05 12.32 12.05
CA ASP A 412 -25.51 12.39 12.23
C ASP A 412 -26.07 13.75 11.78
N ASP A 413 -25.38 14.84 12.13
CA ASP A 413 -25.74 16.22 11.75
C ASP A 413 -25.58 16.51 10.24
N GLN A 414 -24.85 15.66 9.52
CA GLN A 414 -24.50 15.84 8.11
C GLN A 414 -25.20 14.83 7.18
N LYS A 415 -26.11 13.98 7.69
CA LYS A 415 -26.81 12.94 6.90
C LYS A 415 -27.56 13.46 5.66
N ASN A 416 -28.01 14.71 5.69
CA ASN A 416 -28.71 15.35 4.57
C ASN A 416 -27.76 16.12 3.63
N SER A 417 -26.45 16.15 3.91
CA SER A 417 -25.48 16.82 3.05
C SER A 417 -25.23 16.04 1.76
N GLY A 418 -24.94 16.76 0.67
CA GLY A 418 -24.55 16.13 -0.59
C GLY A 418 -23.32 15.24 -0.45
N ILE A 419 -22.32 15.69 0.32
CA ILE A 419 -21.06 14.96 0.55
C ILE A 419 -21.32 13.60 1.22
N TYR A 420 -22.10 13.59 2.31
CA TYR A 420 -22.43 12.34 3.01
C TYR A 420 -23.21 11.37 2.10
N ASN A 421 -24.20 11.88 1.38
CA ASN A 421 -25.02 11.05 0.48
C ASN A 421 -24.19 10.46 -0.67
N THR A 422 -23.27 11.22 -1.25
CA THR A 422 -22.35 10.71 -2.28
C THR A 422 -21.43 9.64 -1.71
N MET A 423 -20.79 9.88 -0.55
CA MET A 423 -19.94 8.89 0.12
C MET A 423 -20.68 7.57 0.35
N MET A 424 -21.88 7.62 0.93
CA MET A 424 -22.67 6.42 1.18
C MET A 424 -23.13 5.72 -0.10
N GLY A 425 -23.43 6.49 -1.16
CA GLY A 425 -23.73 5.96 -2.49
C GLY A 425 -22.56 5.17 -3.09
N ASP A 426 -21.35 5.75 -3.05
CA ASP A 426 -20.13 5.11 -3.53
C ASP A 426 -19.81 3.84 -2.74
N ILE A 427 -19.90 3.89 -1.40
CA ILE A 427 -19.72 2.72 -0.53
C ILE A 427 -20.72 1.61 -0.86
N ASN A 428 -22.00 1.95 -1.04
CA ASN A 428 -23.03 0.95 -1.35
C ASN A 428 -22.80 0.29 -2.71
N THR A 429 -22.35 1.05 -3.71
CA THR A 429 -21.96 0.49 -5.02
C THR A 429 -20.81 -0.50 -4.87
N ILE A 430 -19.74 -0.11 -4.15
CA ILE A 430 -18.59 -1.00 -3.90
C ILE A 430 -19.03 -2.28 -3.19
N ALA A 431 -19.85 -2.18 -2.15
CA ALA A 431 -20.35 -3.34 -1.43
C ALA A 431 -21.18 -4.28 -2.31
N TYR A 432 -22.05 -3.71 -3.15
CA TYR A 432 -22.86 -4.48 -4.11
C TYR A 432 -21.99 -5.21 -5.13
N GLU A 433 -21.04 -4.50 -5.76
CA GLU A 433 -20.15 -5.07 -6.76
C GLU A 433 -19.23 -6.14 -6.17
N THR A 434 -18.73 -5.94 -4.96
CA THR A 434 -17.90 -6.93 -4.25
C THR A 434 -18.68 -8.22 -3.96
N ARG A 435 -19.93 -8.12 -3.53
CA ARG A 435 -20.81 -9.30 -3.28
C ARG A 435 -21.14 -10.07 -4.57
N SER A 436 -21.02 -9.44 -5.74
CA SER A 436 -21.23 -10.10 -7.03
C SER A 436 -20.00 -10.85 -7.57
N ILE A 437 -18.86 -10.78 -6.88
CA ILE A 437 -17.66 -11.53 -7.28
C ILE A 437 -17.96 -13.03 -7.28
N GLY A 438 -17.53 -13.73 -8.33
CA GLY A 438 -17.70 -15.18 -8.47
C GLY A 438 -19.06 -15.63 -9.01
N THR A 439 -20.07 -14.74 -9.08
CA THR A 439 -21.39 -15.11 -9.65
C THR A 439 -21.37 -15.22 -11.18
N ASN A 440 -20.35 -14.68 -11.85
CA ASN A 440 -20.25 -14.58 -13.31
C ASN A 440 -19.31 -15.60 -13.96
N GLY A 441 -18.95 -16.69 -13.25
CA GLY A 441 -18.03 -17.71 -13.77
C GLY A 441 -16.55 -17.29 -13.76
N ASP A 442 -16.20 -16.30 -12.94
CA ASP A 442 -14.81 -15.91 -12.69
C ASP A 442 -14.02 -17.06 -12.05
N ASN A 443 -12.79 -17.30 -12.51
CA ASN A 443 -11.87 -18.19 -11.79
C ASN A 443 -11.39 -17.53 -10.47
N SER A 444 -10.85 -18.33 -9.54
CA SER A 444 -10.47 -17.86 -8.19
C SER A 444 -9.52 -16.66 -8.20
N ALA A 445 -8.64 -16.59 -9.20
CA ALA A 445 -7.67 -15.52 -9.32
C ALA A 445 -8.27 -14.19 -9.84
N SER A 446 -9.19 -14.25 -10.81
CA SER A 446 -10.01 -13.10 -11.21
C SER A 446 -10.82 -12.58 -10.02
N GLN A 447 -11.35 -13.48 -9.18
CA GLN A 447 -12.08 -13.11 -7.98
C GLN A 447 -11.17 -12.37 -6.97
N TYR A 448 -9.96 -12.87 -6.71
CA TYR A 448 -8.97 -12.21 -5.85
C TYR A 448 -8.64 -10.79 -6.32
N LEU A 449 -8.30 -10.62 -7.61
CA LEU A 449 -7.94 -9.32 -8.16
C LEU A 449 -9.10 -8.30 -8.06
N LYS A 450 -10.33 -8.75 -8.31
CA LYS A 450 -11.52 -7.91 -8.15
C LYS A 450 -11.74 -7.53 -6.69
N MET A 451 -11.56 -8.47 -5.75
CA MET A 451 -11.67 -8.21 -4.32
C MET A 451 -10.69 -7.13 -3.88
N LYS A 452 -9.39 -7.28 -4.20
CA LYS A 452 -8.37 -6.29 -3.86
C LYS A 452 -8.62 -4.92 -4.47
N ASN A 453 -9.13 -4.88 -5.70
CA ASN A 453 -9.52 -3.60 -6.31
C ASN A 453 -10.64 -2.93 -5.50
N TYR A 454 -11.68 -3.66 -5.07
CA TYR A 454 -12.77 -3.06 -4.29
C TYR A 454 -12.36 -2.66 -2.87
N GLU A 455 -11.49 -3.43 -2.21
CA GLU A 455 -10.85 -3.03 -0.94
C GLU A 455 -10.16 -1.67 -1.08
N TYR A 456 -9.40 -1.48 -2.15
CA TYR A 456 -8.73 -0.22 -2.44
C TYR A 456 -9.70 0.91 -2.83
N GLN A 457 -10.74 0.65 -3.63
CA GLN A 457 -11.77 1.67 -3.93
C GLN A 457 -12.52 2.11 -2.67
N TYR A 458 -12.78 1.18 -1.74
CA TYR A 458 -13.39 1.49 -0.46
C TYR A 458 -12.51 2.41 0.37
N TYR A 459 -11.22 2.09 0.48
CA TYR A 459 -10.24 2.95 1.10
C TYR A 459 -10.19 4.35 0.48
N LYS A 460 -10.12 4.46 -0.85
CA LYS A 460 -10.14 5.76 -1.54
C LYS A 460 -11.39 6.57 -1.24
N THR A 461 -12.53 5.91 -1.19
CA THR A 461 -13.82 6.53 -0.84
C THR A 461 -13.75 7.14 0.56
N LEU A 462 -13.24 6.38 1.55
CA LEU A 462 -13.05 6.90 2.90
C LEU A 462 -12.03 8.05 2.94
N LYS A 463 -10.84 7.88 2.34
CA LYS A 463 -9.78 8.91 2.24
C LYS A 463 -10.29 10.21 1.62
N LEU A 464 -11.21 10.14 0.67
CA LEU A 464 -11.78 11.31 0.01
C LEU A 464 -12.79 12.01 0.90
N TYR A 465 -13.81 11.30 1.37
CA TYR A 465 -14.99 11.94 1.97
C TYR A 465 -14.93 12.09 3.50
N VAL A 466 -14.32 11.14 4.23
CA VAL A 466 -14.23 11.21 5.69
C VAL A 466 -13.53 12.49 6.15
N PRO A 467 -12.37 12.91 5.59
CA PRO A 467 -11.74 14.17 5.98
C PRO A 467 -12.61 15.39 5.70
N MET A 468 -13.37 15.39 4.59
CA MET A 468 -14.26 16.50 4.24
C MET A 468 -15.39 16.66 5.27
N LEU A 469 -15.94 15.53 5.73
CA LEU A 469 -16.99 15.51 6.75
C LEU A 469 -16.43 15.84 8.15
N LEU A 470 -15.28 15.28 8.53
CA LEU A 470 -14.61 15.56 9.81
C LEU A 470 -14.26 17.04 9.94
N ARG A 471 -13.77 17.69 8.89
CA ARG A 471 -13.48 19.14 8.90
C ARG A 471 -14.71 20.01 9.13
N ASN A 472 -15.92 19.46 9.01
CA ASN A 472 -17.16 20.16 9.35
C ASN A 472 -17.67 19.89 10.77
N GLU A 473 -17.11 18.88 11.46
CA GLU A 473 -17.44 18.55 12.84
C GLU A 473 -16.69 19.48 13.83
N GLU A 474 -17.42 20.12 14.74
CA GLU A 474 -16.84 21.09 15.69
C GLU A 474 -15.77 20.48 16.60
N PHE A 475 -15.96 19.23 17.06
CA PHE A 475 -14.98 18.55 17.90
C PHE A 475 -13.64 18.40 17.17
N PHE A 476 -13.67 18.10 15.86
CA PHE A 476 -12.47 17.89 15.06
C PHE A 476 -11.79 19.21 14.70
N LYS A 477 -12.56 20.22 14.29
CA LYS A 477 -12.06 21.60 14.02
C LYS A 477 -11.38 22.23 15.22
N SER A 478 -11.86 21.93 16.43
CA SER A 478 -11.31 22.49 17.67
C SER A 478 -9.86 22.05 17.91
N VAL A 479 -9.48 20.88 17.39
CA VAL A 479 -8.15 20.27 17.55
C VAL A 479 -7.27 20.52 16.32
N PHE A 480 -7.82 20.32 15.11
CA PHE A 480 -7.07 20.35 13.86
C PHE A 480 -7.56 21.50 12.96
N LYS A 481 -6.65 22.41 12.58
CA LYS A 481 -6.93 23.63 11.81
C LYS A 481 -6.40 23.62 10.38
#